data_AF-A0A319ECU3-F1
#
_entry.id   AF-A0A319ECU3-F1
#
_cell.length_a   1.000
_cell.length_b   1.000
_cell.length_c   1.000
_cell.angle_alpha   90.00
_cell.angle_beta   90.00
_cell.angle_gamma   90.00
#
_symmetry.space_group_name_H-M   'P 1'
#
loop_
_entity.id
_entity.type
_entity.pdbx_description
1 polymer ?
#
loop_
_entity_poly.entity_id
_entity_poly.type
_entity_poly.pdbx_seq_one_letter_code
_entity_poly.pdbx_strand_id
1 'polypeptide(L)'
;MAATAVLQPYNEAQYDHRAFDSLMDVDESAYYFDSLTGYEHLRSGLRDIFMRHGVSDELAVALLHRHFEMSTNEKLVELGPVSSPWPIAAHEDSVLGGHILPHTWRVFENELHPLEFRFIPQQEFQDARKVQFSQAFFEDFRQYVKANGLENVVGITQLDHGRDADESDVQLMEVTHGRNSIMVPAVPSSDVSGPAFQTIWSFVEKQSSKLDADGIQTRHGLCYKASSTDAANDGIQTRHGLCYKATSTDASNDGIQTRHGLCYKASSTDAANDGIQTRHGLCYKADSTDATTDGIQTRHGLCYKANSNDGIQTNHGLCYKATSTNTTNDGIQTRHGLCYKANSNPTTA
;
A
#
# COMPACT_ATOMS: atom_id res chain seq x y z
N MET A 1 31.88 0.52 -5.74
CA MET A 1 31.30 1.55 -4.85
C MET A 1 30.50 2.51 -5.71
N ALA A 2 29.19 2.35 -5.77
CA ALA A 2 28.32 3.36 -6.37
C ALA A 2 28.19 4.49 -5.33
N ALA A 3 28.62 5.70 -5.68
CA ALA A 3 28.37 6.86 -4.85
C ALA A 3 26.86 7.09 -4.79
N THR A 4 26.28 7.02 -3.59
CA THR A 4 24.91 7.46 -3.34
C THR A 4 24.85 8.93 -3.71
N ALA A 5 24.22 9.25 -4.86
CA ALA A 5 24.02 10.63 -5.26
C ALA A 5 23.17 11.30 -4.18
N VAL A 6 23.73 12.30 -3.49
CA VAL A 6 22.98 13.11 -2.55
C VAL A 6 21.92 13.85 -3.37
N LEU A 7 20.65 13.47 -3.19
CA LEU A 7 19.53 14.17 -3.82
C LEU A 7 19.51 15.61 -3.29
N GLN A 8 19.62 16.58 -4.20
CA GLN A 8 19.51 17.99 -3.84
C GLN A 8 18.10 18.26 -3.30
N PRO A 9 17.95 18.82 -2.08
CA PRO A 9 16.64 19.13 -1.53
C PRO A 9 16.00 20.30 -2.29
N TYR A 10 14.69 20.26 -2.44
CA TYR A 10 13.86 21.37 -2.88
C TYR A 10 13.13 21.95 -1.67
N ASN A 11 13.18 23.27 -1.54
CA ASN A 11 12.41 23.98 -0.54
C ASN A 11 11.12 24.47 -1.20
N GLU A 12 9.99 24.05 -0.69
CA GLU A 12 8.68 24.58 -1.09
C GLU A 12 8.57 26.09 -0.83
N ALA A 13 7.70 26.74 -1.60
CA ALA A 13 7.38 28.14 -1.42
C ALA A 13 6.51 28.33 -0.16
N GLN A 14 6.44 29.58 0.31
CA GLN A 14 5.56 29.92 1.41
C GLN A 14 4.09 29.80 1.01
N TYR A 15 3.22 29.63 2.01
CA TYR A 15 1.78 29.67 1.80
C TYR A 15 1.36 30.96 1.09
N ASP A 16 0.57 30.82 0.04
CA ASP A 16 -0.05 31.92 -0.69
C ASP A 16 -1.53 31.63 -0.88
N HIS A 17 -2.40 32.43 -0.27
CA HIS A 17 -3.85 32.32 -0.40
C HIS A 17 -4.32 32.29 -1.87
N ARG A 18 -3.63 32.97 -2.80
CA ARG A 18 -3.98 32.96 -4.23
C ARG A 18 -3.89 31.56 -4.84
N ALA A 19 -3.01 30.71 -4.31
CA ALA A 19 -2.88 29.32 -4.71
C ALA A 19 -4.09 28.49 -4.26
N PHE A 20 -4.75 28.84 -3.15
CA PHE A 20 -5.99 28.18 -2.74
C PHE A 20 -7.22 28.80 -3.43
N ASP A 21 -7.33 30.13 -3.47
CA ASP A 21 -8.49 30.85 -3.98
C ASP A 21 -8.74 30.61 -5.48
N SER A 22 -7.68 30.27 -6.23
CA SER A 22 -7.76 29.94 -7.66
C SER A 22 -8.21 28.50 -7.94
N LEU A 23 -8.45 27.68 -6.91
CA LEU A 23 -8.96 26.33 -7.08
C LEU A 23 -10.44 26.33 -7.50
N MET A 24 -10.80 25.33 -8.28
CA MET A 24 -12.17 25.05 -8.68
C MET A 24 -12.93 24.36 -7.55
N ASP A 25 -14.25 24.32 -7.64
CA ASP A 25 -15.03 23.41 -6.77
C ASP A 25 -14.79 21.94 -7.18
N VAL A 26 -15.24 21.01 -6.33
CA VAL A 26 -14.97 19.58 -6.52
C VAL A 26 -15.60 19.02 -7.80
N ASP A 27 -16.79 19.49 -8.18
CA ASP A 27 -17.49 19.04 -9.37
C ASP A 27 -16.74 19.48 -10.65
N GLU A 28 -16.32 20.74 -10.70
CA GLU A 28 -15.49 21.29 -11.77
C GLU A 28 -14.13 20.59 -11.85
N SER A 29 -13.45 20.40 -10.72
CA SER A 29 -12.17 19.68 -10.68
C SER A 29 -12.29 18.25 -11.17
N ALA A 30 -13.32 17.52 -10.76
CA ALA A 30 -13.59 16.17 -11.24
C ALA A 30 -13.90 16.14 -12.75
N TYR A 31 -14.69 17.10 -13.23
CA TYR A 31 -14.95 17.24 -14.67
C TYR A 31 -13.66 17.46 -15.47
N TYR A 32 -12.79 18.38 -15.02
CA TYR A 32 -11.52 18.64 -15.71
C TYR A 32 -10.59 17.44 -15.65
N PHE A 33 -10.50 16.77 -14.49
CA PHE A 33 -9.74 15.54 -14.33
C PHE A 33 -10.16 14.49 -15.36
N ASP A 34 -11.46 14.24 -15.52
CA ASP A 34 -11.96 13.29 -16.51
C ASP A 34 -11.72 13.77 -17.95
N SER A 35 -11.96 15.05 -18.24
CA SER A 35 -11.77 15.63 -19.58
C SER A 35 -10.31 15.57 -20.08
N LEU A 36 -9.36 15.61 -19.14
CA LEU A 36 -7.93 15.49 -19.39
C LEU A 36 -7.43 14.05 -19.26
N THR A 37 -8.32 13.05 -19.25
CA THR A 37 -7.94 11.63 -19.11
C THR A 37 -7.12 11.36 -17.84
N GLY A 38 -7.48 11.98 -16.72
CA GLY A 38 -6.72 11.97 -15.46
C GLY A 38 -6.32 10.58 -15.00
N TYR A 39 -7.19 9.59 -15.14
CA TYR A 39 -6.87 8.18 -14.81
C TYR A 39 -5.73 7.59 -15.67
N GLU A 40 -5.57 8.00 -16.92
CA GLU A 40 -4.46 7.57 -17.76
C GLU A 40 -3.15 8.20 -17.28
N HIS A 41 -3.17 9.46 -16.85
CA HIS A 41 -2.02 10.10 -16.21
C HIS A 41 -1.64 9.42 -14.89
N LEU A 42 -2.62 9.03 -14.07
CA LEU A 42 -2.39 8.24 -12.86
C LEU A 42 -1.81 6.86 -13.16
N ARG A 43 -2.20 6.20 -14.27
CA ARG A 43 -1.68 4.87 -14.62
C ARG A 43 -0.32 4.89 -15.31
N SER A 44 0.07 6.03 -15.85
CA SER A 44 1.31 6.23 -16.60
C SER A 44 2.21 7.27 -15.93
N GLY A 45 2.30 8.49 -16.46
CA GLY A 45 3.37 9.41 -16.13
C GLY A 45 3.42 9.86 -14.67
N LEU A 46 2.29 10.14 -14.00
CA LEU A 46 2.31 10.49 -12.57
C LEU A 46 2.81 9.33 -11.73
N ARG A 47 2.31 8.11 -11.99
CA ARG A 47 2.80 6.90 -11.35
C ARG A 47 4.29 6.71 -11.60
N ASP A 48 4.73 6.80 -12.85
CA ASP A 48 6.12 6.57 -13.22
C ASP A 48 7.07 7.57 -12.56
N ILE A 49 6.64 8.83 -12.37
CA ILE A 49 7.39 9.85 -11.61
C ILE A 49 7.49 9.44 -10.13
N PHE A 50 6.37 9.21 -9.45
CA PHE A 50 6.37 8.86 -8.02
C PHE A 50 7.20 7.60 -7.73
N MET A 51 7.05 6.58 -8.57
CA MET A 51 7.78 5.32 -8.47
C MET A 51 9.28 5.50 -8.73
N ARG A 52 9.66 6.27 -9.75
CA ARG A 52 11.07 6.53 -10.08
C ARG A 52 11.80 7.28 -8.97
N HIS A 53 11.10 8.21 -8.31
CA HIS A 53 11.65 9.00 -7.21
C HIS A 53 11.50 8.32 -5.84
N GLY A 54 10.88 7.13 -5.77
CA GLY A 54 10.75 6.36 -4.54
C GLY A 54 9.88 7.03 -3.46
N VAL A 55 8.93 7.89 -3.86
CA VAL A 55 8.09 8.65 -2.92
C VAL A 55 6.71 8.03 -2.72
N SER A 56 6.40 6.94 -3.40
CA SER A 56 5.05 6.33 -3.42
C SER A 56 4.57 5.80 -2.06
N ASP A 57 5.49 5.53 -1.13
CA ASP A 57 5.17 5.11 0.24
C ASP A 57 4.89 6.31 1.18
N GLU A 58 5.19 7.53 0.75
CA GLU A 58 5.02 8.77 1.53
C GLU A 58 3.98 9.71 0.93
N LEU A 59 3.84 9.71 -0.40
CA LEU A 59 3.09 10.71 -1.13
C LEU A 59 2.05 10.04 -2.03
N ALA A 60 0.93 10.75 -2.19
CA ALA A 60 -0.15 10.45 -3.11
C ALA A 60 -0.44 11.63 -4.03
N VAL A 61 -1.18 11.36 -5.09
CA VAL A 61 -1.78 12.40 -5.93
C VAL A 61 -3.12 12.79 -5.32
N ALA A 62 -3.35 14.09 -5.17
CA ALA A 62 -4.63 14.64 -4.72
C ALA A 62 -5.36 15.35 -5.86
N LEU A 63 -6.69 15.25 -5.91
CA LEU A 63 -7.55 16.10 -6.72
C LEU A 63 -7.65 17.46 -6.05
N LEU A 64 -7.12 18.49 -6.69
CA LEU A 64 -7.15 19.84 -6.13
C LEU A 64 -8.55 20.42 -6.25
N HIS A 65 -9.11 20.91 -5.15
CA HIS A 65 -10.39 21.59 -5.13
C HIS A 65 -10.49 22.46 -3.88
N ARG A 66 -11.45 23.39 -3.86
CA ARG A 66 -11.80 24.16 -2.67
C ARG A 66 -13.21 23.84 -2.21
N HIS A 67 -13.40 23.79 -0.90
CA HIS A 67 -14.71 23.55 -0.28
C HIS A 67 -15.50 24.83 -0.02
N PHE A 68 -14.79 25.94 0.25
CA PHE A 68 -15.35 27.23 0.62
C PHE A 68 -14.31 28.33 0.40
N GLU A 69 -14.74 29.59 0.51
CA GLU A 69 -13.85 30.75 0.43
C GLU A 69 -13.04 30.92 1.73
N MET A 70 -11.76 31.26 1.57
CA MET A 70 -10.86 31.61 2.66
C MET A 70 -10.46 33.08 2.60
N SER A 71 -10.20 33.66 3.76
CA SER A 71 -9.66 35.00 3.90
C SER A 71 -8.15 34.96 3.65
N THR A 72 -7.58 36.10 3.27
CA THR A 72 -6.15 36.21 2.93
C THR A 72 -5.20 35.88 4.10
N ASN A 73 -5.70 35.85 5.33
CA ASN A 73 -4.99 35.52 6.56
C ASN A 73 -5.44 34.20 7.18
N GLU A 74 -6.10 33.33 6.41
CA GLU A 74 -6.50 32.00 6.85
C GLU A 74 -5.68 30.92 6.14
N LYS A 75 -5.37 29.85 6.89
CA LYS A 75 -4.84 28.58 6.37
C LYS A 75 -5.86 27.48 6.65
N LEU A 76 -6.03 26.52 5.75
CA LEU A 76 -6.88 25.36 5.98
C LEU A 76 -6.14 24.38 6.89
N VAL A 77 -6.64 24.18 8.11
CA VAL A 77 -5.99 23.34 9.13
C VAL A 77 -6.86 22.16 9.50
N GLU A 78 -6.31 20.96 9.33
CA GLU A 78 -6.82 19.68 9.79
C GLU A 78 -6.47 19.46 11.27
N LEU A 79 -7.48 19.19 12.08
CA LEU A 79 -7.38 18.74 13.46
C LEU A 79 -8.27 17.50 13.65
N GLY A 80 -7.66 16.32 13.64
CA GLY A 80 -8.39 15.06 13.61
C GLY A 80 -9.18 14.94 12.30
N PRO A 81 -10.47 14.55 12.31
CA PRO A 81 -11.23 14.38 11.08
C PRO A 81 -11.78 15.70 10.49
N VAL A 82 -11.40 16.87 11.01
CA VAL A 82 -12.01 18.15 10.63
C VAL A 82 -10.95 19.12 10.11
N SER A 83 -11.17 19.61 8.88
CA SER A 83 -10.40 20.69 8.26
C SER A 83 -11.19 21.99 8.31
N SER A 84 -10.59 23.04 8.86
CA SER A 84 -11.25 24.34 9.09
C SER A 84 -10.28 25.51 8.86
N PRO A 85 -10.76 26.70 8.43
CA PRO A 85 -9.90 27.84 8.19
C PRO A 85 -9.49 28.47 9.52
N TRP A 86 -8.20 28.57 9.78
CA TRP A 86 -7.65 29.18 11.00
C TRP A 86 -6.99 30.51 10.66
N PRO A 87 -7.24 31.58 11.44
CA PRO A 87 -6.59 32.88 11.23
C PRO A 87 -5.12 32.81 11.64
N ILE A 88 -4.23 32.58 10.67
CA ILE A 88 -2.80 32.36 10.87
C ILE A 88 -2.06 33.25 9.87
N ALA A 89 -1.12 34.06 10.34
CA ALA A 89 -0.31 34.87 9.44
C ALA A 89 0.50 33.97 8.48
N ALA A 90 0.73 34.43 7.24
CA ALA A 90 1.36 33.61 6.20
C ALA A 90 2.70 32.98 6.63
N HIS A 91 3.50 33.70 7.42
CA HIS A 91 4.83 33.27 7.88
C HIS A 91 4.82 32.60 9.27
N GLU A 92 3.65 32.37 9.86
CA GLU A 92 3.53 31.73 11.17
C GLU A 92 3.09 30.27 11.00
N ASP A 93 3.84 29.37 11.61
CA ASP A 93 3.51 27.95 11.67
C ASP A 93 3.32 27.45 13.11
N SER A 94 3.49 28.32 14.12
CA SER A 94 3.18 28.00 15.51
C SER A 94 1.82 28.56 15.91
N VAL A 95 0.95 27.72 16.42
CA VAL A 95 -0.42 28.07 16.80
C VAL A 95 -0.84 27.32 18.05
N LEU A 96 -1.53 28.00 18.98
CA LEU A 96 -2.26 27.39 20.11
C LEU A 96 -1.48 26.30 20.89
N GLY A 97 -0.19 26.51 21.15
CA GLY A 97 0.64 25.53 21.87
C GLY A 97 1.00 24.29 21.04
N GLY A 98 1.06 24.44 19.72
CA GLY A 98 1.53 23.46 18.76
C GLY A 98 2.05 24.14 17.49
N HIS A 99 2.11 23.36 16.42
CA HIS A 99 2.54 23.79 15.10
C HIS A 99 1.63 23.25 14.02
N ILE A 100 1.61 23.91 12.87
CA ILE A 100 1.01 23.37 11.65
C ILE A 100 2.11 22.90 10.72
N LEU A 101 1.89 21.76 10.07
CA LEU A 101 2.77 21.25 9.01
C LEU A 101 1.95 21.07 7.74
N PRO A 102 2.47 21.45 6.58
CA PRO A 102 1.77 21.21 5.32
C PRO A 102 1.68 19.70 5.05
N HIS A 103 0.54 19.27 4.49
CA HIS A 103 0.33 17.90 4.03
C HIS A 103 -0.27 17.82 2.61
N THR A 104 -0.75 18.92 2.04
CA THR A 104 -1.18 18.98 0.62
C THR A 104 -0.53 20.17 -0.06
N TRP A 105 -0.03 19.97 -1.29
CA TRP A 105 0.67 20.98 -2.08
C TRP A 105 0.19 20.99 -3.53
N ARG A 106 0.34 22.14 -4.19
CA ARG A 106 0.11 22.31 -5.62
C ARG A 106 1.27 23.03 -6.31
N VAL A 107 1.36 22.86 -7.62
CA VAL A 107 2.15 23.77 -8.46
C VAL A 107 1.33 25.04 -8.69
N PHE A 108 1.93 26.18 -8.39
CA PHE A 108 1.36 27.51 -8.65
C PHE A 108 2.50 28.47 -8.97
N GLU A 109 2.36 29.29 -10.02
CA GLU A 109 3.40 30.22 -10.48
C GLU A 109 4.80 29.58 -10.70
N ASN A 110 4.84 28.28 -11.05
CA ASN A 110 6.02 27.41 -11.21
C ASN A 110 6.75 26.98 -9.91
N GLU A 111 6.17 27.23 -8.74
CA GLU A 111 6.68 26.82 -7.44
C GLU A 111 5.70 25.83 -6.77
N LEU A 112 6.19 25.06 -5.80
CA LEU A 112 5.34 24.18 -5.00
C LEU A 112 4.82 24.99 -3.80
N HIS A 113 3.52 25.23 -3.72
CA HIS A 113 2.90 25.93 -2.61
C HIS A 113 2.11 24.95 -1.73
N PRO A 114 2.23 25.03 -0.40
CA PRO A 114 1.36 24.31 0.50
C PRO A 114 -0.06 24.87 0.43
N LEU A 115 -1.06 24.00 0.58
CA LEU A 115 -2.48 24.33 0.54
C LEU A 115 -3.17 24.01 1.86
N GLU A 116 -2.91 22.81 2.38
CA GLU A 116 -3.57 22.26 3.56
C GLU A 116 -2.54 21.85 4.57
N PHE A 117 -2.88 22.05 5.84
CA PHE A 117 -1.98 21.88 6.95
C PHE A 117 -2.60 21.01 8.03
N ARG A 118 -1.79 20.20 8.70
CA ARG A 118 -2.21 19.42 9.86
C ARG A 118 -1.69 20.07 11.12
N PHE A 119 -2.53 20.14 12.14
CA PHE A 119 -2.10 20.58 13.47
C PHE A 119 -1.36 19.46 14.19
N ILE A 120 -0.21 19.82 14.79
CA ILE A 120 0.64 18.94 15.58
C ILE A 120 0.83 19.57 16.97
N PRO A 121 0.41 18.88 18.05
CA PRO A 121 0.67 19.33 19.42
C PRO A 121 2.17 19.52 19.68
N GLN A 122 2.55 20.50 20.51
CA GLN A 122 3.96 20.78 20.82
C GLN A 122 4.74 19.55 21.31
N GLN A 123 4.08 18.65 22.04
CA GLN A 123 4.67 17.44 22.61
C GLN A 123 5.06 16.42 21.52
N GLU A 124 4.37 16.43 20.39
CA GLU A 124 4.55 15.50 19.27
C GLU A 124 5.40 16.10 18.15
N PHE A 125 5.66 17.41 18.18
CA PHE A 125 6.30 18.14 17.08
C PHE A 125 7.72 17.67 16.75
N GLN A 126 8.47 17.18 17.74
CA GLN A 126 9.84 16.69 17.51
C GLN A 126 9.86 15.40 16.67
N ASP A 127 8.87 14.55 16.85
CA ASP A 127 8.73 13.26 16.16
C ASP A 127 7.85 13.38 14.91
N ALA A 128 7.31 14.57 14.65
CA ALA A 128 6.41 14.81 13.53
C ALA A 128 7.13 14.61 12.20
N ARG A 129 6.58 13.70 11.38
CA ARG A 129 7.05 13.50 10.00
C ARG A 129 6.89 14.78 9.18
N LYS A 130 8.00 15.27 8.63
CA LYS A 130 8.05 16.41 7.71
C LYS A 130 8.37 15.88 6.32
N VAL A 131 7.54 16.23 5.34
CA VAL A 131 7.82 15.89 3.95
C VAL A 131 9.03 16.67 3.47
N GLN A 132 9.91 16.01 2.73
CA GLN A 132 11.03 16.65 2.05
C GLN A 132 10.98 16.28 0.57
N PHE A 133 11.01 17.30 -0.29
CA PHE A 133 11.05 17.11 -1.73
C PHE A 133 12.49 17.14 -2.23
N SER A 134 12.82 16.29 -3.20
CA SER A 134 14.03 16.47 -3.98
C SER A 134 13.78 17.43 -5.15
N GLN A 135 14.81 18.18 -5.55
CA GLN A 135 14.77 19.03 -6.74
C GLN A 135 14.37 18.24 -7.99
N ALA A 136 14.88 17.02 -8.11
CA ALA A 136 14.61 16.16 -9.27
C ALA A 136 13.13 15.72 -9.31
N PHE A 137 12.56 15.32 -8.17
CA PHE A 137 11.15 14.94 -8.07
C PHE A 137 10.23 16.12 -8.41
N PHE A 138 10.49 17.28 -7.78
CA PHE A 138 9.67 18.47 -8.02
C PHE A 138 9.72 18.90 -9.49
N GLU A 139 10.90 18.91 -10.12
CA GLU A 139 11.03 19.31 -11.52
C GLU A 139 10.29 18.36 -12.46
N ASP A 140 10.45 17.05 -12.29
CA ASP A 140 9.72 16.04 -13.07
C ASP A 140 8.20 16.20 -12.91
N PHE A 141 7.73 16.34 -11.66
CA PHE A 141 6.31 16.54 -11.37
C PHE A 141 5.78 17.82 -12.01
N ARG A 142 6.44 18.96 -11.78
CA ARG A 142 6.08 20.28 -12.32
C ARG A 142 6.01 20.28 -13.84
N GLN A 143 7.05 19.78 -14.49
CA GLN A 143 7.09 19.71 -15.96
C GLN A 143 5.93 18.86 -16.49
N TYR A 144 5.66 17.72 -15.84
CA TYR A 144 4.60 16.83 -16.25
C TYR A 144 3.21 17.45 -16.08
N VAL A 145 2.88 18.01 -14.92
CA VAL A 145 1.56 18.60 -14.70
C VAL A 145 1.33 19.80 -15.62
N LYS A 146 2.36 20.62 -15.86
CA LYS A 146 2.29 21.76 -16.77
C LYS A 146 2.09 21.35 -18.22
N ALA A 147 2.86 20.38 -18.70
CA ALA A 147 2.77 19.90 -20.09
C ALA A 147 1.42 19.27 -20.42
N ASN A 148 0.70 18.76 -19.41
CA ASN A 148 -0.59 18.08 -19.58
C ASN A 148 -1.79 18.92 -19.09
N GLY A 149 -1.59 20.19 -18.70
CA GLY A 149 -2.68 21.06 -18.24
C GLY A 149 -3.29 20.66 -16.89
N LEU A 150 -2.55 19.93 -16.05
CA LEU A 150 -3.01 19.38 -14.78
C LEU A 150 -2.69 20.28 -13.56
N GLU A 151 -2.03 21.42 -13.76
CA GLU A 151 -1.56 22.32 -12.67
C GLU A 151 -2.66 22.83 -11.73
N ASN A 152 -3.90 22.93 -12.22
CA ASN A 152 -5.08 23.32 -11.44
C ASN A 152 -5.97 22.14 -11.05
N VAL A 153 -5.57 20.91 -11.38
CA VAL A 153 -6.41 19.71 -11.26
C VAL A 153 -5.81 18.72 -10.26
N VAL A 154 -4.49 18.53 -10.27
CA VAL A 154 -3.83 17.56 -9.40
C VAL A 154 -2.68 18.18 -8.59
N GLY A 155 -2.53 17.68 -7.38
CA GLY A 155 -1.50 18.08 -6.43
C GLY A 155 -0.81 16.87 -5.81
N ILE A 156 0.02 17.16 -4.82
CA ILE A 156 0.73 16.16 -4.02
C ILE A 156 0.14 16.21 -2.62
N THR A 157 -0.14 15.07 -2.01
CA THR A 157 -0.55 14.99 -0.60
C THR A 157 0.24 13.94 0.15
N GLN A 158 0.46 14.13 1.44
CA GLN A 158 1.15 13.20 2.32
C GLN A 158 0.22 12.03 2.67
N LEU A 159 0.74 10.81 2.56
CA LEU A 159 0.07 9.62 3.06
C LEU A 159 0.21 9.54 4.57
N ASP A 160 -0.94 9.59 5.24
CA ASP A 160 -1.02 9.47 6.69
C ASP A 160 -0.92 7.99 7.09
N HIS A 161 0.29 7.53 7.40
CA HIS A 161 0.50 6.22 8.06
C HIS A 161 0.25 6.28 9.58
N GLY A 162 -0.46 7.32 10.04
CA GLY A 162 -0.69 7.64 11.45
C GLY A 162 -2.04 7.20 12.02
N ARG A 163 -2.93 6.61 11.23
CA ARG A 163 -4.07 5.84 11.77
C ARG A 163 -3.60 4.42 12.04
N ASP A 164 -3.98 3.89 13.20
CA ASP A 164 -3.69 2.50 13.56
C ASP A 164 -4.03 1.59 12.36
N ALA A 165 -3.11 0.70 12.02
CA ALA A 165 -3.22 -0.18 10.86
C ALA A 165 -4.52 -1.05 10.85
N ASP A 166 -5.23 -1.11 11.98
CA ASP A 166 -6.54 -1.76 12.12
C ASP A 166 -7.72 -0.89 11.62
N GLU A 167 -7.55 0.42 11.39
CA GLU A 167 -8.57 1.31 10.78
C GLU A 167 -8.42 1.45 9.25
N SER A 168 -7.42 0.81 8.65
CA SER A 168 -7.01 0.99 7.24
C SER A 168 -8.00 0.48 6.17
N ASP A 169 -9.09 -0.19 6.58
CA ASP A 169 -10.14 -0.68 5.67
C ASP A 169 -11.34 0.28 5.55
N VAL A 170 -11.42 1.33 6.38
CA VAL A 170 -12.51 2.30 6.30
C VAL A 170 -12.17 3.33 5.23
N GLN A 171 -12.74 3.16 4.03
CA GLN A 171 -12.79 4.26 3.06
C GLN A 171 -13.40 5.48 3.73
N LEU A 172 -12.84 6.66 3.49
CA LEU A 172 -13.35 7.91 4.04
C LEU A 172 -14.00 8.71 2.94
N MET A 173 -15.05 9.42 3.31
CA MET A 173 -15.74 10.37 2.47
C MET A 173 -15.60 11.74 3.11
N GLU A 174 -15.19 12.70 2.31
CA GLU A 174 -15.13 14.09 2.73
C GLU A 174 -16.51 14.75 2.55
N VAL A 175 -16.98 15.43 3.59
CA VAL A 175 -18.25 16.16 3.57
C VAL A 175 -18.04 17.58 4.07
N THR A 176 -18.46 18.57 3.28
CA THR A 176 -18.39 19.97 3.65
C THR A 176 -19.68 20.43 4.33
N HIS A 177 -19.56 21.07 5.49
CA HIS A 177 -20.66 21.75 6.15
C HIS A 177 -20.24 23.15 6.64
N GLY A 178 -20.78 24.19 5.99
CA GLY A 178 -20.37 25.56 6.24
C GLY A 178 -18.90 25.78 5.83
N ARG A 179 -18.07 26.27 6.76
CA ARG A 179 -16.63 26.47 6.54
C ARG A 179 -15.78 25.34 7.17
N ASN A 180 -16.31 24.13 7.18
CA ASN A 180 -15.60 22.95 7.68
C ASN A 180 -15.71 21.82 6.66
N SER A 181 -14.60 21.12 6.44
CA SER A 181 -14.58 19.83 5.76
C SER A 181 -14.39 18.72 6.78
N ILE A 182 -15.14 17.63 6.67
CA ILE A 182 -15.19 16.57 7.67
C ILE A 182 -14.99 15.22 6.98
N MET A 183 -13.99 14.47 7.44
CA MET A 183 -13.76 13.09 7.02
C MET A 183 -14.67 12.16 7.82
N VAL A 184 -15.62 11.53 7.13
CA VAL A 184 -16.53 10.52 7.72
C VAL A 184 -16.27 9.15 7.11
N PRO A 185 -16.57 8.04 7.80
CA PRO A 185 -16.58 6.72 7.19
C PRO A 185 -17.47 6.72 5.93
N ALA A 186 -16.93 6.24 4.82
CA ALA A 186 -17.67 6.12 3.58
C ALA A 186 -18.79 5.11 3.75
N VAL A 187 -19.98 5.51 3.31
CA VAL A 187 -21.11 4.61 3.13
C VAL A 187 -21.10 4.07 1.70
N PRO A 188 -21.75 2.93 1.40
CA PRO A 188 -21.89 2.45 0.03
C PRO A 188 -22.43 3.57 -0.86
N SER A 189 -21.90 3.69 -2.09
CA SER A 189 -22.28 4.76 -3.02
C SER A 189 -23.77 4.78 -3.37
N SER A 190 -24.50 3.68 -3.14
CA SER A 190 -25.96 3.62 -3.25
C SER A 190 -26.69 4.52 -2.25
N ASP A 191 -26.05 4.84 -1.13
CA ASP A 191 -26.63 5.54 0.00
C ASP A 191 -26.17 7.02 0.06
N VAL A 192 -25.24 7.40 -0.81
CA VAL A 192 -24.77 8.78 -0.96
C VAL A 192 -25.74 9.54 -1.86
N SER A 193 -26.33 10.61 -1.34
CA SER A 193 -27.16 11.51 -2.13
C SER A 193 -26.27 12.48 -2.92
N GLY A 194 -26.04 12.18 -4.21
CA GLY A 194 -25.28 13.04 -5.12
C GLY A 194 -24.06 12.35 -5.73
N PRO A 195 -23.29 13.06 -6.57
CA PRO A 195 -22.04 12.51 -7.10
C PRO A 195 -21.01 12.37 -5.98
N ALA A 196 -20.25 11.28 -6.04
CA ALA A 196 -19.10 11.03 -5.17
C ALA A 196 -17.84 10.94 -6.03
N PHE A 197 -16.78 11.61 -5.60
CA PHE A 197 -15.54 11.72 -6.37
C PHE A 197 -14.40 11.07 -5.60
N GLN A 198 -13.50 10.39 -6.32
CA GLN A 198 -12.21 9.99 -5.75
C GLN A 198 -11.30 11.21 -5.75
N THR A 199 -10.67 11.50 -4.61
CA THR A 199 -9.83 12.70 -4.45
C THR A 199 -8.38 12.38 -4.10
N ILE A 200 -8.05 11.13 -3.72
CA ILE A 200 -6.67 10.74 -3.35
C ILE A 200 -6.33 9.40 -4.00
N TRP A 201 -5.15 9.32 -4.63
CA TRP A 201 -4.62 8.11 -5.25
C TRP A 201 -3.16 7.88 -4.83
N SER A 202 -2.91 6.74 -4.20
CA SER A 202 -1.56 6.26 -3.92
C SER A 202 -1.09 5.26 -4.98
N PHE A 203 0.23 5.16 -5.15
CA PHE A 203 0.82 4.17 -6.04
C PHE A 203 1.47 3.08 -5.22
N VAL A 204 1.06 1.84 -5.46
CA VAL A 204 1.73 0.68 -4.89
C VAL A 204 2.60 0.04 -5.97
N GLU A 205 3.86 -0.27 -5.63
CA GLU A 205 4.65 -1.15 -6.49
C GLU A 205 3.89 -2.47 -6.57
N LYS A 206 3.43 -2.83 -7.77
CA LYS A 206 3.08 -4.21 -8.02
C LYS A 206 4.41 -4.95 -7.88
N GLN A 207 4.65 -5.59 -6.74
CA GLN A 207 5.84 -6.39 -6.51
C GLN A 207 5.89 -7.51 -7.56
N SER A 208 6.50 -7.22 -8.71
CA SER A 208 7.15 -8.24 -9.53
C SER A 208 8.48 -8.47 -8.85
N SER A 209 8.52 -9.47 -7.96
CA SER A 209 9.72 -10.12 -7.43
C SER A 209 11.02 -9.43 -7.84
N LYS A 210 11.43 -8.39 -7.10
CA LYS A 210 12.83 -8.00 -7.10
C LYS A 210 13.56 -9.14 -6.40
N LEU A 211 14.61 -9.65 -7.06
CA LEU A 211 15.59 -10.55 -6.47
C LEU A 211 16.42 -9.72 -5.49
N ASP A 212 15.82 -9.35 -4.37
CA ASP A 212 16.53 -8.81 -3.23
C ASP A 212 17.05 -10.01 -2.43
N ALA A 213 18.23 -9.88 -1.82
CA ALA A 213 18.94 -10.95 -1.11
C ALA A 213 18.28 -11.39 0.22
N ASP A 214 17.01 -11.02 0.42
CA ASP A 214 16.22 -11.18 1.65
C ASP A 214 14.78 -11.72 1.33
N GLY A 215 14.63 -12.50 0.26
CA GLY A 215 13.35 -13.08 -0.16
C GLY A 215 12.27 -12.06 -0.59
N ILE A 216 11.04 -12.55 -0.84
CA ILE A 216 9.90 -11.70 -1.25
C ILE A 216 8.95 -11.53 -0.08
N GLN A 217 8.83 -10.31 0.45
CA GLN A 217 7.99 -10.02 1.60
C GLN A 217 6.87 -9.02 1.27
N THR A 218 5.62 -9.44 1.44
CA THR A 218 4.45 -8.54 1.41
C THR A 218 3.78 -8.46 2.78
N ARG A 219 3.62 -7.24 3.31
CA ARG A 219 2.76 -6.94 4.46
C ARG A 219 1.55 -6.17 3.96
N HIS A 220 0.34 -6.73 4.09
CA HIS A 220 -0.91 -6.13 3.58
C HIS A 220 -0.92 -5.96 2.06
N GLY A 221 -0.91 -7.07 1.32
CA GLY A 221 -0.81 -6.98 -0.14
C GLY A 221 -0.96 -8.27 -0.91
N LEU A 222 -0.72 -8.16 -2.22
CA LEU A 222 -0.89 -9.24 -3.18
C LEU A 222 0.46 -9.59 -3.79
N CYS A 223 0.94 -10.79 -3.50
CA CYS A 223 2.11 -11.38 -4.12
C CYS A 223 1.65 -12.10 -5.39
N TYR A 224 1.99 -11.59 -6.57
CA TYR A 224 1.48 -12.10 -7.86
C TYR A 224 2.61 -12.56 -8.75
N LYS A 225 2.61 -13.85 -9.13
CA LYS A 225 3.67 -14.46 -9.96
C LYS A 225 5.07 -14.23 -9.41
N ALA A 226 5.22 -14.26 -8.09
CA ALA A 226 6.51 -14.14 -7.44
C ALA A 226 7.39 -15.36 -7.69
N SER A 227 8.68 -15.14 -7.93
CA SER A 227 9.69 -16.18 -7.99
C SER A 227 10.83 -15.80 -7.07
N SER A 228 11.11 -16.64 -6.07
CA SER A 228 12.29 -16.52 -5.20
C SER A 228 13.30 -17.60 -5.58
N THR A 229 14.56 -17.22 -5.72
CA THR A 229 15.71 -18.09 -5.95
C THR A 229 16.85 -17.62 -5.05
N ASP A 230 16.73 -17.86 -3.75
CA ASP A 230 17.71 -17.43 -2.76
C ASP A 230 18.54 -18.60 -2.20
N ALA A 231 19.80 -18.31 -1.92
CA ALA A 231 20.68 -19.16 -1.11
C ALA A 231 20.63 -18.74 0.39
N ALA A 232 20.05 -17.58 0.69
CA ALA A 232 19.81 -17.04 2.02
C ALA A 232 18.40 -17.40 2.54
N ASN A 233 18.23 -17.29 3.87
CA ASN A 233 17.22 -17.97 4.68
C ASN A 233 15.77 -17.44 4.55
N ASP A 234 15.37 -16.85 3.42
CA ASP A 234 14.03 -16.29 3.25
C ASP A 234 13.44 -16.51 1.85
N GLY A 235 12.42 -17.35 1.78
CA GLY A 235 11.57 -17.50 0.61
C GLY A 235 10.48 -16.44 0.51
N ILE A 236 9.31 -16.84 0.01
CA ILE A 236 8.19 -15.93 -0.24
C ILE A 236 7.29 -15.82 1.00
N GLN A 237 7.28 -14.67 1.66
CA GLN A 237 6.48 -14.41 2.84
C GLN A 237 5.35 -13.40 2.58
N THR A 238 4.12 -13.79 2.92
CA THR A 238 2.95 -12.92 2.84
C THR A 238 2.23 -12.85 4.17
N ARG A 239 1.96 -11.64 4.66
CA ARG A 239 1.19 -11.40 5.90
C ARG A 239 -0.01 -10.52 5.57
N HIS A 240 -1.20 -10.95 5.97
CA HIS A 240 -2.46 -10.25 5.71
C HIS A 240 -2.66 -10.01 4.21
N GLY A 241 -2.68 -11.07 3.40
CA GLY A 241 -2.58 -10.91 1.95
C GLY A 241 -2.85 -12.18 1.15
N LEU A 242 -2.70 -12.06 -0.16
CA LEU A 242 -2.89 -13.17 -1.09
C LEU A 242 -1.60 -13.43 -1.87
N CYS A 243 -1.17 -14.68 -1.85
CA CYS A 243 -0.05 -15.20 -2.62
C CYS A 243 -0.59 -15.99 -3.82
N TYR A 244 -0.41 -15.49 -5.04
CA TYR A 244 -0.94 -16.05 -6.28
C TYR A 244 0.17 -16.45 -7.23
N LYS A 245 0.21 -17.73 -7.62
CA LYS A 245 1.21 -18.29 -8.55
C LYS A 245 2.65 -18.03 -8.10
N ALA A 246 2.94 -18.22 -6.82
CA ALA A 246 4.29 -18.06 -6.29
C ALA A 246 5.14 -19.32 -6.51
N THR A 247 6.44 -19.13 -6.72
CA THR A 247 7.42 -20.20 -6.86
C THR A 247 8.64 -19.89 -6.00
N SER A 248 8.95 -20.75 -5.02
CA SER A 248 10.23 -20.72 -4.28
C SER A 248 11.10 -21.85 -4.78
N THR A 249 12.37 -21.54 -5.03
CA THR A 249 13.42 -22.52 -5.29
C THR A 249 14.65 -22.11 -4.50
N ASP A 250 14.61 -22.35 -3.19
CA ASP A 250 15.58 -21.86 -2.23
C ASP A 250 16.44 -23.03 -1.69
N ALA A 251 17.73 -22.76 -1.46
CA ALA A 251 18.66 -23.77 -0.94
C ALA A 251 18.55 -23.97 0.58
N SER A 252 17.87 -23.04 1.27
CA SER A 252 17.76 -22.89 2.73
C SER A 252 16.32 -23.08 3.24
N ASN A 253 16.16 -22.96 4.55
CA ASN A 253 15.04 -23.46 5.37
C ASN A 253 13.63 -22.88 5.14
N ASP A 254 13.42 -21.93 4.22
CA ASP A 254 12.18 -21.15 4.20
C ASP A 254 11.59 -21.11 2.79
N GLY A 255 10.52 -21.87 2.53
CA GLY A 255 9.73 -21.79 1.28
C GLY A 255 8.64 -20.71 1.30
N ILE A 256 7.44 -21.05 0.81
CA ILE A 256 6.33 -20.10 0.69
C ILE A 256 5.49 -20.05 1.98
N GLN A 257 5.53 -18.91 2.68
CA GLN A 257 4.79 -18.70 3.93
C GLN A 257 3.65 -17.68 3.75
N THR A 258 2.46 -18.02 4.21
CA THR A 258 1.28 -17.13 4.22
C THR A 258 0.66 -17.07 5.61
N ARG A 259 0.53 -15.88 6.19
CA ARG A 259 -0.12 -15.67 7.49
C ARG A 259 -1.33 -14.77 7.34
N HIS A 260 -2.48 -15.19 7.85
CA HIS A 260 -3.76 -14.48 7.74
C HIS A 260 -4.09 -14.15 6.27
N GLY A 261 -4.22 -15.18 5.44
CA GLY A 261 -4.25 -14.97 3.99
C GLY A 261 -4.53 -16.20 3.16
N LEU A 262 -4.42 -16.03 1.84
CA LEU A 262 -4.68 -17.09 0.87
C LEU A 262 -3.44 -17.37 0.02
N CYS A 263 -3.06 -18.63 -0.06
CA CYS A 263 -2.01 -19.14 -0.93
C CYS A 263 -2.67 -19.91 -2.09
N TYR A 264 -2.47 -19.46 -3.33
CA TYR A 264 -3.11 -20.01 -4.53
C TYR A 264 -2.08 -20.37 -5.59
N LYS A 265 -2.07 -21.63 -6.04
CA LYS A 265 -1.15 -22.12 -7.07
C LYS A 265 0.32 -21.88 -6.70
N ALA A 266 0.68 -22.15 -5.46
CA ALA A 266 2.06 -22.03 -5.00
C ALA A 266 2.86 -23.29 -5.30
N SER A 267 4.14 -23.13 -5.59
CA SER A 267 5.07 -24.23 -5.81
C SER A 267 6.38 -24.00 -5.05
N SER A 268 6.77 -24.93 -4.18
CA SER A 268 8.11 -24.97 -3.55
C SER A 268 8.92 -26.13 -4.11
N THR A 269 10.19 -25.88 -4.37
CA THR A 269 11.20 -26.91 -4.65
C THR A 269 12.47 -26.62 -3.86
N ASP A 270 12.35 -26.64 -2.54
CA ASP A 270 13.36 -26.22 -1.58
C ASP A 270 14.11 -27.44 -1.02
N ALA A 271 15.41 -27.28 -0.81
CA ALA A 271 16.27 -28.37 -0.36
C ALA A 271 16.15 -28.67 1.15
N ALA A 272 15.66 -27.70 1.94
CA ALA A 272 15.66 -27.75 3.41
C ALA A 272 14.31 -27.36 4.05
N ASN A 273 13.93 -28.21 5.03
CA ASN A 273 13.03 -28.05 6.18
C ASN A 273 11.59 -27.52 6.04
N ASP A 274 11.23 -26.56 5.18
CA ASP A 274 9.84 -26.05 5.13
C ASP A 274 9.39 -25.64 3.71
N GLY A 275 8.42 -26.37 3.15
CA GLY A 275 7.85 -26.04 1.84
C GLY A 275 6.81 -24.92 1.87
N ILE A 276 5.53 -25.28 1.75
CA ILE A 276 4.43 -24.30 1.72
C ILE A 276 3.70 -24.28 3.05
N GLN A 277 3.80 -23.17 3.78
CA GLN A 277 3.14 -22.97 5.06
C GLN A 277 2.02 -21.93 4.98
N THR A 278 0.84 -22.26 5.51
CA THR A 278 -0.26 -21.30 5.70
C THR A 278 -0.75 -21.30 7.14
N ARG A 279 -0.93 -20.12 7.73
CA ARG A 279 -1.45 -19.95 9.09
C ARG A 279 -2.64 -19.02 9.07
N HIS A 280 -3.75 -19.43 9.69
CA HIS A 280 -5.02 -18.68 9.71
C HIS A 280 -5.47 -18.32 8.29
N GLY A 281 -5.61 -19.30 7.42
CA GLY A 281 -5.72 -19.04 5.99
C GLY A 281 -6.09 -20.24 5.13
N LEU A 282 -6.03 -20.05 3.83
CA LEU A 282 -6.39 -21.08 2.85
C LEU A 282 -5.22 -21.36 1.91
N CYS A 283 -4.86 -22.63 1.77
CA CYS A 283 -3.88 -23.13 0.81
C CYS A 283 -4.61 -23.87 -0.30
N TYR A 284 -4.51 -23.40 -1.54
CA TYR A 284 -5.25 -23.93 -2.69
C TYR A 284 -4.33 -24.24 -3.86
N LYS A 285 -4.39 -25.49 -4.36
CA LYS A 285 -3.54 -25.96 -5.47
C LYS A 285 -2.05 -25.72 -5.19
N ALA A 286 -1.60 -26.13 -4.02
CA ALA A 286 -0.19 -26.03 -3.65
C ALA A 286 0.54 -27.32 -4.02
N ASP A 287 1.73 -27.19 -4.59
CA ASP A 287 2.58 -28.31 -4.98
C ASP A 287 3.95 -28.14 -4.30
N SER A 288 4.39 -29.11 -3.49
CA SER A 288 5.72 -29.12 -2.87
C SER A 288 6.47 -30.38 -3.30
N THR A 289 7.71 -30.20 -3.77
CA THR A 289 8.60 -31.33 -4.10
C THR A 289 9.82 -31.39 -3.18
N ASP A 290 9.69 -30.82 -1.99
CA ASP A 290 10.80 -30.62 -1.05
C ASP A 290 11.23 -31.95 -0.44
N ALA A 291 12.49 -32.02 0.01
CA ALA A 291 13.14 -33.30 0.25
C ALA A 291 13.25 -33.74 1.71
N THR A 292 13.04 -32.87 2.72
CA THR A 292 13.68 -33.11 4.02
C THR A 292 12.93 -32.90 5.33
N THR A 293 11.75 -32.28 5.46
CA THR A 293 11.07 -32.32 6.78
C THR A 293 9.57 -32.08 6.78
N ASP A 294 9.00 -31.19 5.97
CA ASP A 294 7.54 -30.99 5.92
C ASP A 294 7.11 -30.23 4.64
N GLY A 295 6.45 -30.92 3.69
CA GLY A 295 6.16 -30.30 2.39
C GLY A 295 5.04 -29.25 2.36
N ILE A 296 3.84 -29.54 2.88
CA ILE A 296 2.74 -28.55 2.96
C ILE A 296 2.10 -28.54 4.34
N GLN A 297 2.14 -27.39 5.01
CA GLN A 297 1.56 -27.22 6.33
C GLN A 297 0.45 -26.17 6.34
N THR A 298 -0.68 -26.48 6.98
CA THR A 298 -1.73 -25.49 7.23
C THR A 298 -2.15 -25.49 8.70
N ARG A 299 -2.13 -24.34 9.37
CA ARG A 299 -2.57 -24.18 10.77
C ARG A 299 -3.78 -23.26 10.84
N HIS A 300 -4.84 -23.66 11.52
CA HIS A 300 -6.09 -22.89 11.62
C HIS A 300 -6.63 -22.49 10.24
N GLY A 301 -6.78 -23.45 9.33
CA GLY A 301 -7.02 -23.15 7.91
C GLY A 301 -7.53 -24.32 7.09
N LEU A 302 -7.67 -24.09 5.79
CA LEU A 302 -8.06 -25.11 4.82
C LEU A 302 -6.91 -25.38 3.84
N CYS A 303 -6.56 -26.66 3.67
CA CYS A 303 -5.71 -27.15 2.60
C CYS A 303 -6.58 -27.81 1.52
N TYR A 304 -6.53 -27.34 0.27
CA TYR A 304 -7.38 -27.84 -0.81
C TYR A 304 -6.57 -28.11 -2.08
N LYS A 305 -6.70 -29.33 -2.64
CA LYS A 305 -5.97 -29.76 -3.85
C LYS A 305 -4.45 -29.61 -3.71
N ALA A 306 -3.90 -30.06 -2.59
CA ALA A 306 -2.46 -29.98 -2.33
C ALA A 306 -1.76 -31.28 -2.73
N ASN A 307 -0.57 -31.18 -3.33
CA ASN A 307 0.29 -32.33 -3.62
C ASN A 307 1.67 -32.11 -3.00
N SER A 308 2.19 -33.12 -2.31
CA SER A 308 3.48 -33.02 -1.63
C SER A 308 4.26 -34.31 -1.73
N ASN A 309 5.56 -34.24 -2.02
CA ASN A 309 6.45 -35.41 -1.97
C ASN A 309 6.86 -35.77 -0.53
N ASP A 310 6.77 -34.83 0.41
CA ASP A 310 7.21 -34.99 1.79
C ASP A 310 6.05 -34.92 2.81
N GLY A 311 4.82 -34.86 2.32
CA GLY A 311 3.62 -34.94 3.14
C GLY A 311 2.89 -33.63 3.37
N ILE A 312 1.67 -33.77 3.89
CA ILE A 312 0.72 -32.67 4.08
C ILE A 312 0.19 -32.72 5.51
N GLN A 313 0.45 -31.66 6.28
CA GLN A 313 0.01 -31.55 7.66
C GLN A 313 -1.01 -30.44 7.84
N THR A 314 -2.12 -30.74 8.54
CA THR A 314 -3.07 -29.70 8.94
C THR A 314 -3.33 -29.71 10.45
N ASN A 315 -3.07 -28.59 11.12
CA ASN A 315 -3.29 -28.43 12.56
C ASN A 315 -4.49 -27.51 12.78
N HIS A 316 -5.52 -27.98 13.49
CA HIS A 316 -6.77 -27.24 13.71
C HIS A 316 -7.40 -26.75 12.40
N GLY A 317 -7.45 -27.61 11.39
CA GLY A 317 -7.84 -27.24 10.04
C GLY A 317 -8.52 -28.37 9.27
N LEU A 318 -8.88 -28.06 8.04
CA LEU A 318 -9.48 -29.02 7.12
C LEU A 318 -8.52 -29.28 5.96
N CYS A 319 -8.55 -30.50 5.43
CA CYS A 319 -7.80 -30.89 4.25
C CYS A 319 -8.73 -31.60 3.25
N TYR A 320 -8.65 -31.25 1.97
CA TYR A 320 -9.52 -31.81 0.94
C TYR A 320 -8.77 -32.03 -0.38
N LYS A 321 -8.88 -33.25 -0.95
CA LYS A 321 -8.16 -33.65 -2.18
C LYS A 321 -6.65 -33.47 -2.05
N ALA A 322 -6.07 -34.04 -1.01
CA ALA A 322 -4.63 -34.00 -0.78
C ALA A 322 -3.94 -35.26 -1.30
N THR A 323 -2.77 -35.12 -1.90
CA THR A 323 -1.94 -36.25 -2.36
C THR A 323 -0.56 -36.15 -1.73
N SER A 324 -0.09 -37.23 -1.12
CA SER A 324 1.29 -37.35 -0.62
C SER A 324 1.96 -38.57 -1.24
N THR A 325 3.22 -38.42 -1.68
CA THR A 325 4.04 -39.55 -2.16
C THR A 325 5.20 -39.89 -1.22
N ASN A 326 5.21 -39.33 0.00
CA ASN A 326 6.28 -39.50 0.99
C ASN A 326 6.53 -40.99 1.31
N THR A 327 7.80 -41.39 1.27
CA THR A 327 8.29 -42.75 1.59
C THR A 327 8.97 -42.85 2.96
N THR A 328 9.27 -41.73 3.62
CA THR A 328 10.19 -41.67 4.76
C THR A 328 9.56 -41.30 6.10
N ASN A 329 8.49 -40.49 6.24
CA ASN A 329 7.84 -40.40 7.56
C ASN A 329 6.39 -39.86 7.71
N ASP A 330 5.83 -38.93 6.91
CA ASP A 330 4.64 -38.20 7.41
C ASP A 330 3.36 -38.09 6.53
N GLY A 331 3.27 -38.79 5.38
CA GLY A 331 1.99 -39.03 4.67
C GLY A 331 1.04 -37.83 4.58
N ILE A 332 -0.24 -38.00 4.95
CA ILE A 332 -1.19 -36.88 5.16
C ILE A 332 -1.67 -36.95 6.61
N GLN A 333 -1.38 -35.91 7.41
CA GLN A 333 -1.69 -35.87 8.83
C GLN A 333 -2.60 -34.69 9.17
N THR A 334 -3.56 -34.93 10.09
CA THR A 334 -4.41 -33.88 10.62
C THR A 334 -4.49 -33.96 12.13
N ARG A 335 -4.14 -32.88 12.83
CA ARG A 335 -4.32 -32.75 14.29
C ARG A 335 -5.48 -31.82 14.57
N HIS A 336 -6.47 -32.27 15.34
CA HIS A 336 -7.68 -31.50 15.63
C HIS A 336 -8.37 -30.97 14.35
N GLY A 337 -8.45 -31.82 13.33
CA GLY A 337 -8.93 -31.47 11.99
C GLY A 337 -9.53 -32.66 11.26
N LEU A 338 -10.02 -32.44 10.04
CA LEU A 338 -10.54 -33.50 9.17
C LEU A 338 -9.86 -33.45 7.82
N CYS A 339 -9.48 -34.63 7.30
CA CYS A 339 -9.04 -34.79 5.92
C CYS A 339 -10.05 -35.63 5.12
N TYR A 340 -10.37 -35.18 3.90
CA TYR A 340 -11.26 -35.89 3.00
C TYR A 340 -10.67 -36.00 1.59
N LYS A 341 -10.81 -37.18 0.97
CA LYS A 341 -10.16 -37.52 -0.32
C LYS A 341 -8.63 -37.35 -0.25
N ALA A 342 -8.02 -37.97 0.74
CA ALA A 342 -6.58 -38.06 0.90
C ALA A 342 -6.03 -39.30 0.16
N ASN A 343 -4.98 -39.13 -0.63
CA ASN A 343 -4.24 -40.21 -1.25
C ASN A 343 -2.78 -40.15 -0.78
N SER A 344 -2.37 -41.02 0.14
CA SER A 344 -0.96 -41.18 0.52
C SER A 344 -0.42 -42.47 -0.09
N ASN A 345 0.32 -42.38 -1.19
CA ASN A 345 0.93 -43.52 -1.87
C ASN A 345 2.45 -43.41 -1.79
N PRO A 346 3.14 -44.18 -0.93
CA PRO A 346 4.59 -44.25 -1.00
C PRO A 346 4.95 -44.83 -2.38
N THR A 347 5.63 -44.05 -3.20
CA THR A 347 6.23 -44.60 -4.44
C THR A 347 7.28 -45.61 -4.01
N THR A 348 6.97 -46.89 -4.14
CA THR A 348 7.92 -47.99 -3.98
C THR A 348 9.06 -47.79 -4.97
N ALA A 349 10.26 -47.56 -4.47
CA ALA A 349 11.50 -47.61 -5.25
C ALA A 349 11.80 -49.03 -5.72
#